data_AF-A0A2S8I0Z2-F1
#
_entry.id   AF-A0A2S8I0Z2-F1
#
_cell.length_a   1.000
_cell.length_b   1.000
_cell.length_c   1.000
_cell.angle_alpha   90.00
_cell.angle_beta   90.00
_cell.angle_gamma   90.00
#
_symmetry.space_group_name_H-M   'P 1'
#
loop_
_entity.id
_entity.type
_entity.pdbx_description
1 polymer ?
#
loop_
_entity_poly.entity_id
_entity_poly.type
_entity_poly.pdbx_seq_one_letter_code
_entity_poly.pdbx_strand_id
1 'polypeptide(L)'
;MNPLAVKLIAGAAALVLLAGGALYVRTLHAELAVARAQVACAGQAVAGRDSVIGALRQDAGDKTRQQQQLDASTDKVATKLAAAREEIRKVIHENPTVRSWADTPLPADVVRLSASPAYTGADAFSTAMPADQPVHAAGDGAAH
;
A
#
# COMPACT_ATOMS: atom_id res chain seq x y z
N MET A 1 5.43 -78.92 41.79
CA MET A 1 4.83 -77.56 41.66
C MET A 1 3.33 -77.70 41.73
N ASN A 2 2.65 -76.95 42.59
CA ASN A 2 1.20 -77.08 42.77
C ASN A 2 0.44 -76.53 41.55
N PRO A 3 -0.59 -77.23 41.04
CA PRO A 3 -1.32 -76.84 39.82
C PRO A 3 -2.02 -75.48 39.96
N LEU A 4 -2.35 -75.07 41.19
CA LEU A 4 -2.90 -73.74 41.50
C LEU A 4 -1.89 -72.62 41.22
N ALA A 5 -0.61 -72.82 41.56
CA ALA A 5 0.43 -71.81 41.33
C ALA A 5 0.66 -71.55 39.83
N VAL A 6 0.62 -72.61 39.01
CA VAL A 6 0.78 -72.51 37.55
C VAL A 6 -0.38 -71.71 36.93
N LYS A 7 -1.63 -71.93 37.37
CA LYS A 7 -2.79 -71.18 36.88
C LYS A 7 -2.75 -69.70 37.25
N LEU A 8 -2.30 -69.39 38.46
CA LEU A 8 -2.15 -67.99 38.90
C LEU A 8 -1.07 -67.26 38.09
N ILE A 9 0.06 -67.91 37.82
CA ILE A 9 1.13 -67.34 36.98
C ILE A 9 0.65 -67.12 35.55
N ALA A 10 -0.06 -68.09 34.97
CA ALA A 10 -0.62 -67.96 33.62
C ALA A 10 -1.65 -66.82 33.53
N GLY A 11 -2.53 -66.69 34.54
CA GLY A 11 -3.49 -65.59 34.61
C GLY A 11 -2.82 -64.22 34.76
N ALA A 12 -1.78 -64.11 35.59
CA ALA A 12 -1.01 -62.88 35.75
C ALA A 12 -0.30 -62.50 34.43
N ALA A 13 0.31 -63.46 33.74
CA ALA A 13 0.95 -63.23 32.45
C ALA A 13 -0.05 -62.76 31.38
N ALA A 14 -1.24 -63.37 31.34
CA ALA A 14 -2.31 -62.94 30.43
C ALA A 14 -2.79 -61.50 30.73
N LEU A 15 -2.94 -61.15 32.01
CA LEU A 15 -3.32 -59.78 32.40
C LEU A 15 -2.25 -58.75 32.02
N VAL A 16 -0.97 -59.06 32.17
CA VAL A 16 0.13 -58.17 31.75
C VAL A 16 0.11 -57.95 30.24
N LEU A 17 -0.11 -59.00 29.44
CA LEU A 17 -0.22 -58.86 27.98
C LEU A 17 -1.42 -58.00 27.57
N LEU A 18 -2.58 -58.20 28.20
CA LEU A 18 -3.77 -57.39 27.93
C LEU A 18 -3.57 -55.93 28.35
N ALA A 19 -2.98 -55.70 29.51
CA ALA A 19 -2.66 -54.36 29.98
C ALA A 19 -1.65 -53.66 29.05
N GLY A 20 -0.61 -54.37 28.61
CA GLY A 20 0.37 -53.86 27.65
C GLY A 20 -0.27 -53.51 26.30
N GLY A 21 -1.12 -54.39 25.78
CA GLY A 21 -1.88 -54.14 24.54
C GLY A 21 -2.81 -52.94 24.66
N ALA A 22 -3.54 -52.80 25.77
CA ALA A 22 -4.42 -51.67 26.04
C ALA A 22 -3.64 -50.34 26.13
N LEU A 23 -2.48 -50.35 26.79
CA LEU A 23 -1.60 -49.18 26.86
C LEU A 23 -1.06 -48.80 25.47
N TYR A 24 -0.63 -49.78 24.67
CA TYR A 24 -0.13 -49.55 23.32
C TYR A 24 -1.19 -48.96 22.39
N VAL A 25 -2.42 -49.49 22.43
CA VAL A 25 -3.54 -48.93 21.66
C VAL A 25 -3.84 -47.50 22.11
N ARG A 26 -3.79 -47.23 23.42
CA ARG A 26 -4.02 -45.90 23.97
C ARG A 26 -2.95 -44.89 23.52
N THR A 27 -1.67 -45.28 23.47
CA THR A 27 -0.60 -44.40 22.97
C THR A 27 -0.78 -44.12 21.48
N LEU A 28 -1.13 -45.14 20.69
CA LEU A 28 -1.36 -44.97 19.26
C LEU A 28 -2.54 -44.01 18.96
N HIS A 29 -3.62 -44.12 19.74
CA HIS A 29 -4.72 -43.16 19.65
C HIS A 29 -4.32 -41.74 20.06
N ALA A 30 -3.46 -41.59 21.07
CA ALA A 30 -2.96 -40.29 21.49
C ALA A 30 -2.08 -39.64 20.40
N GLU A 31 -1.17 -40.41 19.80
CA GLU A 31 -0.33 -39.95 18.69
C GLU A 31 -1.17 -39.53 17.48
N LEU A 32 -2.20 -40.30 17.15
CA LEU A 32 -3.10 -40.00 16.05
C LEU A 32 -3.96 -38.76 16.32
N ALA A 33 -4.38 -38.54 17.57
CA ALA A 33 -5.06 -37.31 17.97
C ALA A 33 -4.15 -36.08 17.83
N VAL A 34 -2.88 -36.20 18.24
CA VAL A 34 -1.88 -35.14 18.10
C VAL A 34 -1.60 -34.84 16.63
N ALA A 35 -1.42 -35.86 15.79
CA ALA A 35 -1.20 -35.68 14.35
C ALA A 35 -2.40 -34.99 13.68
N ARG A 36 -3.63 -35.38 14.02
CA ARG A 36 -4.85 -34.72 13.53
C ARG A 36 -4.93 -33.26 13.95
N ALA A 37 -4.59 -32.95 15.20
CA ALA A 37 -4.57 -31.57 15.69
C ALA A 37 -3.53 -30.72 14.96
N GLN A 38 -2.34 -31.27 14.67
CA GLN A 38 -1.31 -30.57 13.88
C GLN A 38 -1.78 -30.29 12.45
N VAL A 39 -2.40 -31.27 11.78
CA VAL A 39 -2.95 -31.08 10.43
C VAL A 39 -4.06 -30.01 10.43
N ALA A 40 -4.95 -30.03 11.43
CA ALA A 40 -5.98 -29.01 11.57
C ALA A 40 -5.38 -27.60 11.79
N CYS A 41 -4.39 -27.47 12.67
CA CYS A 41 -3.70 -26.20 12.93
C CYS A 41 -2.96 -25.69 11.68
N ALA A 42 -2.25 -26.58 10.97
CA ALA A 42 -1.60 -26.24 9.71
C ALA A 42 -2.62 -25.80 8.64
N GLY A 43 -3.76 -26.50 8.54
CA GLY A 43 -4.85 -26.13 7.64
C GLY A 43 -5.44 -24.75 7.95
N GLN A 44 -5.64 -24.44 9.23
CA GLN A 44 -6.08 -23.11 9.67
C GLN A 44 -5.05 -22.02 9.35
N ALA A 45 -3.77 -22.31 9.57
CA ALA A 45 -2.70 -21.36 9.23
C ALA A 45 -2.61 -21.09 7.73
N VAL A 46 -2.79 -22.13 6.89
CA VAL A 46 -2.86 -21.98 5.43
C VAL A 46 -4.09 -21.17 5.02
N ALA A 47 -5.27 -21.50 5.55
CA ALA A 47 -6.49 -20.74 5.25
C ALA A 47 -6.38 -19.25 5.64
N GLY A 48 -5.75 -18.96 6.78
CA GLY A 48 -5.44 -17.58 7.20
C GLY A 48 -4.50 -16.87 6.23
N ARG A 49 -3.44 -17.54 5.78
CA ARG A 49 -2.51 -17.00 4.78
C ARG A 49 -3.19 -16.77 3.42
N ASP A 50 -4.03 -17.70 2.98
CA ASP A 50 -4.76 -17.59 1.72
C ASP A 50 -5.73 -16.40 1.74
N SER A 51 -6.39 -16.16 2.87
CA SER A 51 -7.23 -14.96 3.06
C SER A 51 -6.41 -13.67 2.95
N VAL A 52 -5.24 -13.60 3.60
CA VAL A 52 -4.33 -12.45 3.51
C VAL A 52 -3.83 -12.24 2.08
N ILE A 53 -3.43 -13.31 1.39
CA ILE A 53 -2.99 -13.26 -0.01
C ILE A 53 -4.14 -12.74 -0.90
N GLY A 54 -5.37 -13.20 -0.66
CA GLY A 54 -6.56 -12.71 -1.35
C GLY A 54 -6.76 -11.20 -1.17
N ALA A 55 -6.68 -10.72 0.07
CA ALA A 55 -6.78 -9.29 0.39
C ALA A 55 -5.66 -8.47 -0.29
N LEU A 56 -4.41 -8.93 -0.21
CA LEU A 56 -3.28 -8.24 -0.86
C LEU A 56 -3.43 -8.16 -2.38
N ARG A 57 -3.95 -9.22 -3.01
CA ARG A 57 -4.21 -9.23 -4.46
C ARG A 57 -5.32 -8.25 -4.84
N GLN A 58 -6.37 -8.18 -4.03
CA GLN A 58 -7.45 -7.21 -4.23
C GLN A 58 -6.91 -5.77 -4.11
N ASP A 59 -6.18 -5.47 -3.05
CA ASP A 59 -5.54 -4.17 -2.82
C ASP A 59 -4.61 -3.77 -3.96
N ALA A 60 -3.79 -4.69 -4.46
CA ALA A 60 -2.92 -4.46 -5.61
C ALA A 60 -3.72 -4.15 -6.89
N GLY A 61 -4.83 -4.85 -7.10
CA GLY A 61 -5.76 -4.57 -8.20
C GLY A 61 -6.42 -3.20 -8.07
N ASP A 62 -6.86 -2.83 -6.87
CA ASP A 62 -7.43 -1.51 -6.57
C ASP A 62 -6.42 -0.39 -6.82
N LYS A 63 -5.18 -0.52 -6.33
CA LYS A 63 -4.09 0.44 -6.56
C LYS A 63 -3.75 0.58 -8.03
N THR A 64 -3.71 -0.52 -8.79
CA THR A 64 -3.46 -0.48 -10.23
C THR A 64 -4.54 0.33 -10.95
N ARG A 65 -5.82 0.12 -10.59
CA ARG A 65 -6.93 0.91 -11.15
C ARG A 65 -6.85 2.39 -10.78
N GLN A 66 -6.51 2.69 -9.52
CA GLN A 66 -6.31 4.07 -9.08
C GLN A 66 -5.18 4.76 -9.83
N GLN A 67 -4.05 4.06 -10.06
CA GLN A 67 -2.94 4.60 -10.84
C GLN A 67 -3.35 4.88 -12.28
N GLN A 68 -4.04 3.94 -12.94
CA GLN A 68 -4.55 4.15 -14.30
C GLN A 68 -5.50 5.35 -14.41
N GLN A 69 -6.35 5.57 -13.40
CA GLN A 69 -7.22 6.74 -13.35
C GLN A 69 -6.42 8.04 -13.17
N LEU A 70 -5.39 8.02 -12.34
CA LEU A 70 -4.50 9.17 -12.14
C LEU A 70 -3.73 9.50 -13.42
N ASP A 71 -3.19 8.50 -14.10
CA ASP A 71 -2.47 8.66 -15.37
C ASP A 71 -3.42 9.23 -16.44
N ALA A 72 -4.61 8.67 -16.60
CA ALA A 72 -5.61 9.17 -17.55
C ALA A 72 -6.05 10.62 -17.24
N SER A 73 -6.16 10.98 -15.96
CA SER A 73 -6.45 12.36 -15.53
C SER A 73 -5.29 13.29 -15.90
N THR A 74 -4.06 12.87 -15.63
CA THR A 74 -2.84 13.63 -15.96
C THR A 74 -2.73 13.87 -17.46
N ASP A 75 -2.95 12.84 -18.27
CA ASP A 75 -2.95 12.94 -19.74
C ASP A 75 -4.02 13.89 -20.25
N LYS A 76 -5.21 13.86 -19.65
CA LYS A 76 -6.30 14.79 -19.99
C LYS A 76 -5.95 16.24 -19.65
N VAL A 77 -5.31 16.48 -18.51
CA VAL A 77 -4.83 17.81 -18.11
C VAL A 77 -3.73 18.28 -19.07
N ALA A 78 -2.76 17.42 -19.37
CA ALA A 78 -1.69 17.73 -20.32
C ALA A 78 -2.22 18.07 -21.71
N THR A 79 -3.20 17.30 -22.21
CA THR A 79 -3.85 17.55 -23.49
C THR A 79 -4.58 18.89 -23.52
N LYS A 80 -5.38 19.20 -22.48
CA LYS A 80 -6.07 20.49 -22.38
C LYS A 80 -5.09 21.66 -22.31
N LEU A 81 -4.00 21.50 -21.56
CA LEU A 81 -2.95 22.51 -21.45
C LEU A 81 -2.24 22.74 -22.78
N ALA A 82 -1.96 21.68 -23.54
CA ALA A 82 -1.39 21.78 -24.88
C ALA A 82 -2.34 22.53 -25.83
N ALA A 83 -3.63 22.19 -25.83
CA ALA A 83 -4.63 22.89 -26.64
C ALA A 83 -4.76 24.37 -26.26
N ALA A 84 -4.80 24.70 -24.97
CA ALA A 84 -4.85 26.08 -24.51
C ALA A 84 -3.61 26.88 -24.93
N ARG A 85 -2.41 26.27 -24.87
CA ARG A 85 -1.17 26.90 -25.36
C ARG A 85 -1.20 27.15 -26.87
N GLU A 86 -1.76 26.22 -27.64
CA GLU A 86 -1.91 26.41 -29.09
C GLU A 86 -2.85 27.56 -29.39
N GLU A 87 -4.00 27.63 -28.72
CA GLU A 87 -4.97 28.71 -28.89
C GLU A 87 -4.36 30.07 -28.54
N ILE A 88 -3.61 30.15 -27.42
CA ILE A 88 -2.89 31.37 -27.05
C ILE A 88 -1.88 31.76 -28.14
N ARG A 89 -1.09 30.82 -28.65
CA ARG A 89 -0.11 31.09 -29.70
C ARG A 89 -0.78 31.59 -30.98
N LYS A 90 -1.91 31.00 -31.34
CA LYS A 90 -2.72 31.42 -32.47
C LYS A 90 -3.20 32.86 -32.30
N VAL A 91 -3.77 33.21 -31.14
CA VAL A 91 -4.23 34.58 -30.85
C VAL A 91 -3.08 35.59 -30.92
N ILE A 92 -1.91 35.26 -30.37
CA ILE A 92 -0.70 36.11 -30.46
C ILE A 92 -0.26 36.28 -31.91
N HIS A 93 -0.33 35.22 -32.73
CA HIS A 93 0.06 35.29 -34.13
C HIS A 93 -0.95 36.07 -34.97
N GLU A 94 -2.25 35.94 -34.72
CA GLU A 94 -3.28 36.57 -35.54
C GLU A 94 -3.49 38.07 -35.22
N ASN A 95 -3.13 38.52 -34.00
CA ASN A 95 -3.34 39.90 -33.58
C ASN A 95 -2.01 40.67 -33.39
N PRO A 96 -1.69 41.66 -34.24
CA PRO A 96 -0.42 42.39 -34.18
C PRO A 96 -0.23 43.20 -32.88
N THR A 97 -1.32 43.69 -32.27
CA THR A 97 -1.27 44.41 -30.99
C THR A 97 -0.96 43.46 -29.84
N VAL A 98 -1.54 42.25 -29.85
CA VAL A 98 -1.23 41.21 -28.86
C VAL A 98 0.21 40.71 -29.04
N ARG A 99 0.68 40.62 -30.28
CA ARG A 99 2.06 40.26 -30.61
C ARG A 99 3.07 41.24 -30.01
N SER A 100 2.90 42.54 -30.21
CA SER A 100 3.83 43.55 -29.68
C SER A 100 3.87 43.55 -28.14
N TRP A 101 2.73 43.31 -27.49
CA TRP A 101 2.67 43.11 -26.05
C TRP A 101 3.40 41.83 -25.60
N ALA A 102 3.23 40.72 -26.31
CA ALA A 102 3.88 39.45 -25.99
C ALA A 102 5.41 39.49 -26.17
N ASP A 103 5.91 40.29 -27.12
CA ASP A 103 7.35 40.47 -27.37
C ASP A 103 8.02 41.41 -26.33
N THR A 104 7.24 42.07 -25.47
CA THR A 104 7.78 42.95 -24.42
C THR A 104 8.48 42.12 -23.35
N PRO A 105 9.75 42.42 -22.98
CA PRO A 105 10.49 41.63 -21.99
C PRO A 105 9.80 41.66 -20.62
N LEU A 106 9.74 40.49 -19.97
CA LEU A 106 9.16 40.36 -18.64
C LEU A 106 10.01 41.13 -17.60
N PRO A 107 9.38 41.77 -16.60
CA PRO A 107 10.09 42.38 -15.47
C PRO A 107 10.94 41.35 -14.72
N ALA A 108 12.10 41.80 -14.23
CA ALA A 108 13.08 40.94 -13.56
C ALA A 108 12.50 40.15 -12.38
N ASP A 109 11.52 40.71 -11.67
CA ASP A 109 10.87 40.04 -10.53
C ASP A 109 10.04 38.82 -10.96
N VAL A 110 9.35 38.92 -12.10
CA VAL A 110 8.56 37.81 -12.66
C VAL A 110 9.48 36.70 -13.16
N VAL A 111 10.61 37.07 -13.78
CA VAL A 111 11.64 36.11 -14.22
C VAL A 111 12.27 35.40 -13.01
N ARG A 112 12.55 36.13 -11.93
CA ARG A 112 13.07 35.55 -10.68
C ARG A 112 12.07 34.58 -10.05
N LEU A 113 10.78 34.90 -10.11
CA LEU A 113 9.72 34.03 -9.60
C LEU A 113 9.57 32.76 -10.45
N SER A 114 9.58 32.87 -11.79
CA SER A 114 9.43 31.70 -12.67
C SER A 114 10.64 30.76 -12.65
N ALA A 115 11.84 31.31 -12.38
CA ALA A 115 13.05 30.53 -12.18
C ALA A 115 13.15 29.90 -10.78
N SER A 116 12.20 30.16 -9.88
CA SER A 116 12.24 29.60 -8.53
C SER A 116 11.96 28.09 -8.54
N PRO A 117 12.54 27.33 -7.59
CA PRO A 117 12.35 25.89 -7.52
C PRO A 117 10.88 25.51 -7.38
N ALA A 118 10.47 24.42 -8.03
CA ALA A 118 9.14 23.85 -7.82
C ALA A 118 9.06 23.25 -6.41
N TYR A 119 8.20 23.81 -5.55
CA TYR A 119 7.97 23.28 -4.21
C TYR A 119 6.98 22.12 -4.27
N THR A 120 7.46 20.91 -3.98
CA THR A 120 6.62 19.72 -3.91
C THR A 120 6.08 19.57 -2.48
N GLY A 121 4.85 20.03 -2.26
CA GLY A 121 4.16 19.91 -0.97
C GLY A 121 4.32 21.13 -0.06
N ALA A 122 3.46 21.21 0.96
CA ALA A 122 3.36 22.37 1.85
C ALA A 122 4.63 22.59 2.69
N ASP A 123 5.31 21.53 3.13
CA ASP A 123 6.52 21.63 3.95
C ASP A 123 7.72 22.17 3.16
N ALA A 124 7.86 21.77 1.90
CA ALA A 124 8.90 22.27 1.02
C ALA A 124 8.70 23.76 0.72
N PHE A 125 7.43 24.19 0.61
CA PHE A 125 7.07 25.59 0.42
C PHE A 125 7.33 26.42 1.69
N SER A 126 6.89 25.94 2.87
CA SER A 126 7.05 26.67 4.13
C SER A 126 8.52 26.86 4.52
N THR A 127 9.37 25.85 4.26
CA THR A 127 10.81 25.92 4.51
C THR A 127 11.53 26.93 3.60
N ALA A 128 11.03 27.12 2.38
CA ALA A 128 11.61 28.05 1.42
C ALA A 128 11.11 29.49 1.56
N MET A 129 10.06 29.71 2.35
CA MET A 129 9.53 31.04 2.62
C MET A 129 10.44 31.76 3.64
N PRO A 130 11.02 32.92 3.32
CA PRO A 130 11.83 33.67 4.29
C PRO A 130 10.97 34.08 5.49
N ALA A 131 11.43 33.75 6.71
CA ALA A 131 10.64 33.91 7.93
C ALA A 131 10.31 35.38 8.31
N ASP A 132 11.01 36.37 7.74
CA ASP A 132 11.02 37.73 8.30
C ASP A 132 10.96 38.85 7.25
N GLN A 133 10.38 38.62 6.08
CA GLN A 133 10.11 39.74 5.15
C GLN A 133 8.67 40.24 5.35
N PRO A 134 8.44 41.38 6.05
CA PRO A 134 7.11 41.96 6.10
C PRO A 134 6.68 42.27 4.66
N VAL A 135 5.61 41.61 4.21
CA VAL A 135 5.00 41.92 2.92
C VAL A 135 4.63 43.41 2.92
N HIS A 136 4.95 44.13 1.84
CA HIS A 136 4.56 45.52 1.72
C HIS A 136 3.05 45.63 1.94
N ALA A 137 2.62 46.54 2.84
CA ALA A 137 1.21 46.83 3.02
C ALA A 137 0.61 47.14 1.64
N ALA A 138 -0.50 46.49 1.31
CA ALA A 138 -1.21 46.75 0.06
C ALA A 138 -1.56 48.25 0.02
N GLY A 139 -0.75 49.02 -0.71
CA GLY A 139 -1.01 50.42 -0.93
C GLY A 139 -2.19 50.51 -1.89
N ASP A 140 -3.33 50.99 -1.41
CA ASP A 140 -4.40 51.51 -2.25
C ASP A 140 -3.87 52.74 -2.99
N GLY A 141 -3.16 52.50 -4.10
CA GLY A 141 -2.66 53.51 -5.00
C GLY A 141 -3.69 53.85 -6.07
N ALA A 142 -4.80 54.48 -5.67
CA ALA A 142 -5.52 55.36 -6.57
C ALA A 142 -4.91 56.76 -6.46
N ALA A 143 -4.03 57.14 -7.39
CA ALA A 143 -3.79 58.53 -7.76
C ALA A 143 -2.97 58.64 -9.06
N HIS A 144 -3.64 59.26 -10.04
CA HIS A 144 -3.16 59.86 -11.31
C HIS A 144 -3.15 58.98 -12.55
#